data_AF-A0A8S8YDJ0-F1
#
_entry.id   AF-A0A8S8YDJ0-F1
#
_cell.length_a   1.000
_cell.length_b   1.000
_cell.length_c   1.000
_cell.angle_alpha   90.00
_cell.angle_beta   90.00
_cell.angle_gamma   90.00
#
_symmetry.space_group_name_H-M   'P 1'
#
loop_
_entity.id
_entity.type
_entity.pdbx_description
1 polymer ?
#
loop_
_entity_poly.entity_id
_entity_poly.type
_entity_poly.pdbx_seq_one_letter_code
_entity_poly.pdbx_strand_id
1 'polypeptide(L)'
;MRLALLVIATVAILSLPFASASFQMEDDVQHLSCLAEGDCRLTTVPSGEDIVSGQSQGTPFSPERVLFEFELYPAQDELALLPERLENVEVDLRFDDDPTRLTWPDVTMTLVHGDGSTSWTMEANDGSAWPAYSEDEVELDLDEGRVMWPGDRARLLLSFSVDRIASWTLHLYGDSTFEMDVAWSADPDAADVDEPSSRSSPAAVEFESAHDGALVGGESDCFSFNIEKKKPWGAHPGTSFPSNFNNSPRNPNSVF
;
A
#
# COMPACT_ATOMS: atom_id res chain seq x y z
N MET A 1 19.17 -4.70 42.69
CA MET A 1 18.65 -5.67 41.69
C MET A 1 17.38 -5.19 41.00
N ARG A 2 16.33 -4.74 41.72
CA ARG A 2 15.08 -4.27 41.09
C ARG A 2 15.22 -3.03 40.18
N LEU A 3 16.09 -2.08 40.55
CA LEU A 3 16.32 -0.86 39.75
C LEU A 3 17.03 -1.15 38.42
N ALA A 4 17.98 -2.09 38.42
CA ALA A 4 18.73 -2.47 37.23
C ALA A 4 17.83 -3.21 36.21
N LEU A 5 16.91 -4.04 36.69
CA LEU A 5 15.92 -4.74 35.85
C LEU A 5 14.96 -3.76 35.17
N LEU A 6 14.58 -2.68 35.86
CA LEU A 6 13.70 -1.63 35.34
C LEU A 6 14.39 -0.79 34.27
N VAL A 7 15.68 -0.47 34.45
CA VAL A 7 16.50 0.25 33.46
C VAL A 7 16.79 -0.60 32.22
N ILE A 8 17.03 -1.90 32.39
CA ILE A 8 17.22 -2.82 31.26
C ILE A 8 15.90 -2.98 30.48
N ALA A 9 14.76 -3.05 31.17
CA ALA A 9 13.45 -3.13 30.53
C ALA A 9 13.10 -1.83 29.76
N THR A 10 13.37 -0.64 30.29
CA THR A 10 13.12 0.61 29.56
C THR A 10 14.06 0.83 28.38
N VAL A 11 15.32 0.40 28.46
CA VAL A 11 16.26 0.45 27.32
C VAL A 11 15.89 -0.56 26.23
N ALA A 12 15.33 -1.72 26.60
CA ALA A 12 14.82 -2.70 25.64
C ALA A 12 13.55 -2.21 24.90
N ILE A 13 12.68 -1.45 25.56
CA ILE A 13 11.48 -0.87 24.92
C ILE A 13 11.86 0.29 23.97
N LEU A 14 12.95 1.01 24.26
CA LEU A 14 13.49 2.07 23.39
C LEU A 14 14.28 1.58 22.16
N SER A 15 14.51 0.27 22.03
CA SER A 15 15.21 -0.34 20.88
C SER A 15 14.27 -1.10 19.95
N LEU A 16 12.95 -0.99 20.14
CA LEU A 16 11.98 -1.40 19.15
C LEU A 16 12.01 -0.39 17.99
N PRO A 17 12.25 -0.82 16.74
CA PRO A 17 12.16 0.08 15.60
C PRO A 17 10.69 0.47 15.42
N PHE A 18 10.33 1.71 15.77
CA PHE A 18 9.14 2.37 15.23
C PHE A 18 9.53 2.93 13.87
N ALA A 19 9.76 2.06 12.90
CA ALA A 19 9.89 2.43 11.51
C ALA A 19 8.78 1.69 10.80
N SER A 20 7.70 2.40 10.50
CA SER A 20 6.59 1.93 9.69
C SER A 20 6.78 2.47 8.28
N ALA A 21 6.70 1.60 7.29
CA ALA A 21 6.53 2.00 5.88
C ALA A 21 5.46 1.11 5.24
N SER A 22 4.43 0.78 6.02
CA SER A 22 3.15 0.39 5.47
C SER A 22 2.54 1.60 4.77
N PHE A 23 1.67 1.31 3.81
CA PHE A 23 0.82 2.32 3.20
C PHE A 23 -0.19 2.77 4.27
N GLN A 24 0.16 3.81 4.99
CA GLN A 24 -0.59 4.37 6.11
C GLN A 24 -1.08 5.77 5.76
N MET A 25 -2.17 6.18 6.41
CA MET A 25 -2.76 7.51 6.24
C MET A 25 -1.82 8.69 6.55
N GLU A 26 -0.72 8.49 7.28
CA GLU A 26 0.20 9.57 7.68
C GLU A 26 1.48 9.65 6.84
N ASP A 27 1.79 8.63 6.03
CA ASP A 27 3.01 8.55 5.24
C ASP A 27 2.68 8.44 3.74
N ASP A 28 2.51 9.58 3.09
CA ASP A 28 2.15 9.70 1.68
C ASP A 28 3.36 9.56 0.74
N VAL A 29 4.53 10.06 1.11
CA VAL A 29 5.73 10.01 0.27
C VAL A 29 6.46 8.67 0.40
N GLN A 30 6.71 8.03 -0.74
CA GLN A 30 7.53 6.84 -0.86
C GLN A 30 8.85 7.17 -1.56
N HIS A 31 9.96 6.91 -0.89
CA HIS A 31 11.31 7.11 -1.41
C HIS A 31 11.86 5.82 -2.03
N LEU A 32 12.45 5.94 -3.22
CA LEU A 32 13.24 4.88 -3.82
C LEU A 32 14.60 4.84 -3.13
N SER A 33 14.93 3.71 -2.49
CA SER A 33 16.15 3.56 -1.69
C SER A 33 16.85 2.25 -2.04
N CYS A 34 18.18 2.20 -2.01
CA CYS A 34 18.93 0.94 -2.15
C CYS A 34 19.94 0.82 -1.01
N LEU A 35 19.95 -0.29 -0.27
CA LEU A 35 20.91 -0.53 0.82
C LEU A 35 22.21 -1.14 0.30
N ALA A 36 22.11 -1.88 -0.80
CA ALA A 36 23.19 -2.51 -1.53
C ALA A 36 22.72 -2.83 -2.96
N GLU A 37 23.64 -3.25 -3.82
CA GLU A 37 23.31 -3.76 -5.15
C GLU A 37 22.27 -4.90 -5.06
N GLY A 38 21.10 -4.69 -5.67
CA GLY A 38 20.01 -5.66 -5.68
C GLY A 38 19.15 -5.72 -4.40
N ASP A 39 19.43 -4.89 -3.39
CA ASP A 39 18.57 -4.71 -2.21
C ASP A 39 17.99 -3.29 -2.23
N CYS A 40 16.98 -3.10 -3.09
CA CYS A 40 16.29 -1.85 -3.27
C CYS A 40 14.87 -1.92 -2.69
N ARG A 41 14.44 -0.83 -2.06
CA ARG A 41 13.27 -0.76 -1.20
C ARG A 41 12.50 0.53 -1.40
N LEU A 42 11.20 0.47 -1.16
CA LEU A 42 10.34 1.64 -0.99
C LEU A 42 10.20 1.91 0.50
N THR A 43 10.51 3.14 0.91
CA THR A 43 10.53 3.54 2.32
C THR A 43 9.95 4.93 2.48
N THR A 44 9.23 5.17 3.57
CA THR A 44 8.65 6.49 3.92
C THR A 44 9.67 7.47 4.49
N VAL A 45 10.87 6.97 4.82
CA VAL A 45 12.00 7.78 5.28
C VAL A 45 13.17 7.54 4.33
N PRO A 46 13.79 8.60 3.78
CA PRO A 46 14.90 8.42 2.86
C PRO A 46 16.07 7.75 3.59
N SER A 47 16.59 6.67 3.03
CA SER A 47 17.66 5.88 3.63
C SER A 47 18.49 5.11 2.58
N GLY A 48 19.65 4.57 2.97
CA GLY A 48 20.49 3.79 2.06
C GLY A 48 21.50 4.61 1.26
N GLU A 49 21.87 4.09 0.08
CA GLU A 49 22.78 4.71 -0.87
C GLU A 49 22.12 5.90 -1.56
N ASP A 50 22.87 6.98 -1.69
CA ASP A 50 22.45 8.22 -2.34
C ASP A 50 22.30 8.06 -3.85
N ILE A 51 23.20 7.27 -4.45
CA ILE A 51 23.27 7.04 -5.88
C ILE A 51 23.58 5.57 -6.18
N VAL A 52 23.03 5.07 -7.27
CA VAL A 52 23.43 3.80 -7.90
C VAL A 52 23.84 4.09 -9.33
N SER A 53 24.99 3.59 -9.75
CA SER A 53 25.55 3.86 -11.08
C SER A 53 25.93 2.58 -11.81
N GLY A 54 25.93 2.64 -13.14
CA GLY A 54 26.31 1.52 -13.98
C GLY A 54 26.79 1.96 -15.35
N GLN A 55 27.27 0.97 -16.12
CA GLN A 55 27.68 1.14 -17.50
C GLN A 55 26.90 0.19 -18.38
N SER A 56 26.25 0.73 -19.40
CA SER A 56 25.60 -0.07 -20.43
C SER A 56 26.51 -0.23 -21.65
N GLN A 57 26.38 -1.36 -22.33
CA GLN A 57 27.03 -1.75 -23.57
C GLN A 57 26.01 -2.01 -24.70
N GLY A 58 24.82 -1.40 -24.59
CA GLY A 58 23.76 -1.54 -25.59
C GLY A 58 24.16 -1.07 -26.98
N THR A 59 23.38 -1.47 -27.99
CA THR A 59 23.51 -1.00 -29.38
C THR A 59 22.13 -0.76 -29.99
N PRO A 60 22.00 0.01 -31.09
CA PRO A 60 20.70 0.27 -31.71
C PRO A 60 19.97 -0.98 -32.23
N PHE A 61 20.72 -2.07 -32.46
CA PHE A 61 20.17 -3.36 -32.90
C PHE A 61 19.97 -4.36 -31.74
N SER A 62 20.53 -4.06 -30.58
CA SER A 62 20.42 -4.88 -29.36
C SER A 62 20.55 -3.96 -28.14
N PRO A 63 19.48 -3.22 -27.77
CA PRO A 63 19.49 -2.40 -26.58
C PRO A 63 19.66 -3.26 -25.33
N GLU A 64 20.35 -2.72 -24.34
CA GLU A 64 20.48 -3.33 -23.02
C GLU A 64 19.41 -2.74 -22.09
N ARG A 65 18.64 -3.61 -21.44
CA ARG A 65 17.63 -3.19 -20.47
C ARG A 65 18.21 -3.23 -19.07
N VAL A 66 18.13 -2.10 -18.38
CA VAL A 66 18.42 -1.98 -16.95
C VAL A 66 17.10 -2.06 -16.18
N LEU A 67 17.08 -2.79 -15.07
CA LEU A 67 15.90 -3.02 -14.23
C LEU A 67 16.27 -2.90 -12.76
N PHE A 68 15.48 -2.13 -12.02
CA PHE A 68 15.48 -2.05 -10.58
C PHE A 68 14.15 -2.58 -10.05
N GLU A 69 14.19 -3.34 -8.96
CA GLU A 69 13.02 -3.82 -8.22
C GLU A 69 13.09 -3.24 -6.81
N PHE A 70 12.15 -2.37 -6.47
CA PHE A 70 12.01 -1.78 -5.15
C PHE A 70 10.87 -2.46 -4.41
N GLU A 71 11.18 -3.22 -3.36
CA GLU A 71 10.17 -3.88 -2.52
C GLU A 71 9.75 -2.97 -1.36
N LEU A 72 8.45 -2.90 -1.07
CA LEU A 72 7.95 -2.14 0.07
C LEU A 72 8.61 -2.62 1.38
N TYR A 73 9.15 -1.69 2.16
CA TYR A 73 9.84 -2.03 3.39
C TYR A 73 9.67 -0.99 4.52
N PRO A 74 9.24 -1.41 5.73
CA PRO A 74 8.82 -2.77 6.09
C PRO A 74 7.62 -3.27 5.30
N ALA A 75 7.42 -4.59 5.33
CA ALA A 75 6.23 -5.19 4.77
C ALA A 75 4.99 -4.60 5.45
N GLN A 76 3.88 -4.57 4.71
CA GLN A 76 2.64 -4.06 5.24
C GLN A 76 2.04 -5.04 6.24
N ASP A 77 1.87 -4.59 7.48
CA ASP A 77 1.23 -5.36 8.56
C ASP A 77 -0.23 -4.94 8.78
N GLU A 78 -0.71 -3.90 8.07
CA GLU A 78 -2.08 -3.37 8.16
C GLU A 78 -2.89 -3.63 6.88
N LEU A 79 -4.21 -3.60 7.00
CA LEU A 79 -5.09 -3.57 5.84
C LEU A 79 -5.13 -2.15 5.30
N ALA A 80 -4.71 -1.95 4.05
CA ALA A 80 -4.68 -0.63 3.43
C ALA A 80 -5.56 -0.60 2.19
N LEU A 81 -6.19 0.56 1.97
CA LEU A 81 -7.00 0.82 0.80
C LEU A 81 -6.22 1.70 -0.17
N LEU A 82 -5.76 1.13 -1.28
CA LEU A 82 -5.00 1.87 -2.27
C LEU A 82 -5.82 3.05 -2.81
N PRO A 83 -5.15 4.19 -3.09
CA PRO A 83 -5.78 5.29 -3.80
C PRO A 83 -6.07 4.90 -5.25
N GLU A 84 -6.82 5.75 -5.93
CA GLU A 84 -7.07 5.62 -7.37
C GLU A 84 -5.88 6.10 -8.20
N ARG A 85 -4.95 6.85 -7.60
CA ARG A 85 -3.87 7.56 -8.29
C ARG A 85 -2.63 7.66 -7.43
N LEU A 86 -1.47 7.72 -8.10
CA LEU A 86 -0.22 8.22 -7.53
C LEU A 86 -0.06 9.68 -7.90
N GLU A 87 0.58 10.46 -7.04
CA GLU A 87 0.90 11.86 -7.28
C GLU A 87 2.41 12.07 -7.27
N ASN A 88 2.89 13.15 -7.89
CA ASN A 88 4.27 13.63 -7.79
C ASN A 88 5.31 12.52 -7.97
N VAL A 89 5.16 11.72 -9.04
CA VAL A 89 6.12 10.66 -9.39
C VAL A 89 7.35 11.32 -9.98
N GLU A 90 8.50 11.09 -9.37
CA GLU A 90 9.77 11.74 -9.70
C GLU A 90 10.89 10.71 -9.78
N VAL A 91 11.68 10.76 -10.87
CA VAL A 91 12.86 9.91 -11.05
C VAL A 91 14.04 10.74 -11.56
N ASP A 92 15.12 10.75 -10.79
CA ASP A 92 16.38 11.41 -11.18
C ASP A 92 17.41 10.40 -11.70
N LEU A 93 17.18 9.96 -12.93
CA LEU A 93 18.12 9.16 -13.71
C LEU A 93 18.95 10.08 -14.61
N ARG A 94 20.27 9.93 -14.60
CA ARG A 94 21.21 10.75 -15.38
C ARG A 94 22.13 9.93 -16.27
N PHE A 95 22.46 10.47 -17.43
CA PHE A 95 23.44 9.92 -18.37
C PHE A 95 24.59 10.89 -18.59
N ASP A 96 25.82 10.42 -18.40
CA ASP A 96 27.02 11.28 -18.44
C ASP A 96 27.44 11.68 -19.86
N ASP A 97 27.05 10.88 -20.85
CA ASP A 97 27.46 11.04 -22.25
C ASP A 97 26.60 12.04 -23.02
N ASP A 98 25.42 12.39 -22.49
CA ASP A 98 24.47 13.31 -23.12
C ASP A 98 23.90 14.33 -22.11
N PRO A 99 24.58 15.48 -21.90
CA PRO A 99 24.07 16.53 -21.04
C PRO A 99 22.86 17.29 -21.63
N THR A 100 22.50 17.04 -22.89
CA THR A 100 21.40 17.71 -23.59
C THR A 100 20.09 16.93 -23.57
N ARG A 101 20.08 15.73 -22.99
CA ARG A 101 18.90 14.84 -22.88
C ARG A 101 18.29 14.38 -24.20
N LEU A 102 18.97 14.56 -25.32
CA LEU A 102 18.44 14.25 -26.67
C LEU A 102 18.29 12.75 -26.93
N THR A 103 19.08 11.95 -26.22
CA THR A 103 19.17 10.50 -26.39
C THR A 103 18.84 9.76 -25.09
N TRP A 104 18.27 10.46 -24.13
CA TRP A 104 17.83 9.84 -22.90
C TRP A 104 16.66 8.90 -23.19
N PRO A 105 16.70 7.65 -22.68
CA PRO A 105 15.66 6.68 -22.95
C PRO A 105 14.42 6.96 -22.10
N ASP A 106 13.28 6.45 -22.55
CA ASP A 106 12.08 6.45 -21.73
C ASP A 106 12.26 5.54 -20.50
N VAL A 107 11.65 5.95 -19.39
CA VAL A 107 11.59 5.16 -18.16
C VAL A 107 10.21 4.54 -18.04
N THR A 108 10.16 3.21 -18.03
CA THR A 108 8.94 2.46 -17.74
C THR A 108 8.93 2.08 -16.27
N MET A 109 7.86 2.46 -15.58
CA MET A 109 7.59 2.06 -14.20
C MET A 109 6.39 1.12 -14.14
N THR A 110 6.45 0.14 -13.24
CA THR A 110 5.36 -0.80 -12.97
C THR A 110 5.19 -0.97 -11.47
N LEU A 111 4.04 -0.57 -10.93
CA LEU A 111 3.66 -0.83 -9.55
C LEU A 111 2.86 -2.14 -9.50
N VAL A 112 3.48 -3.19 -8.97
CA VAL A 112 2.82 -4.46 -8.64
C VAL A 112 2.26 -4.36 -7.22
N HIS A 113 0.97 -4.65 -7.05
CA HIS A 113 0.26 -4.52 -5.78
C HIS A 113 -0.76 -5.66 -5.64
N GLY A 114 -0.65 -6.45 -4.57
CA GLY A 114 -1.50 -7.64 -4.40
C GLY A 114 -1.38 -8.58 -5.60
N ASP A 115 -2.51 -8.85 -6.26
CA ASP A 115 -2.59 -9.62 -7.51
C ASP A 115 -2.60 -8.75 -8.79
N GLY A 116 -2.65 -7.42 -8.65
CA GLY A 116 -2.74 -6.44 -9.74
C GLY A 116 -1.41 -5.77 -10.09
N SER A 117 -1.42 -4.99 -11.19
CA SER A 117 -0.29 -4.15 -11.56
C SER A 117 -0.68 -2.97 -12.44
N THR A 118 -0.09 -1.81 -12.18
CA THR A 118 -0.19 -0.61 -13.02
C THR A 118 1.13 -0.35 -13.70
N SER A 119 1.15 -0.09 -15.02
CA SER A 119 2.38 0.28 -15.74
C SER A 119 2.21 1.58 -16.52
N TRP A 120 3.19 2.47 -16.41
CA TRP A 120 3.26 3.71 -17.15
C TRP A 120 4.68 3.96 -17.67
N THR A 121 4.84 4.91 -18.56
CA THR A 121 6.14 5.25 -19.16
C THR A 121 6.28 6.76 -19.22
N MET A 122 7.45 7.26 -18.81
CA MET A 122 7.79 8.68 -18.75
C MET A 122 8.89 8.97 -19.74
N GLU A 123 8.72 10.02 -20.52
CA GLU A 123 9.77 10.58 -21.37
C GLU A 123 10.63 11.56 -20.54
N ALA A 124 11.89 11.76 -20.94
CA ALA A 124 12.74 12.75 -20.27
C ALA A 124 12.25 14.17 -20.59
N ASN A 125 11.97 14.94 -19.55
CA ASN A 125 11.57 16.35 -19.64
C ASN A 125 12.64 17.19 -20.36
N ASP A 126 12.15 18.02 -21.27
CA ASP A 126 12.96 19.01 -21.98
C ASP A 126 13.62 20.02 -21.02
N GLY A 127 14.87 20.38 -21.31
CA GLY A 127 15.60 21.43 -20.60
C GLY A 127 16.56 20.91 -19.53
N SER A 128 16.81 21.73 -18.51
CA SER A 128 17.82 21.47 -17.46
C SER A 128 17.23 21.36 -16.05
N ALA A 129 15.90 21.39 -15.92
CA ALA A 129 15.23 21.21 -14.64
C ALA A 129 15.32 19.74 -14.21
N TRP A 130 15.45 19.51 -12.91
CA TRP A 130 15.45 18.19 -12.30
C TRP A 130 14.21 18.06 -11.39
N PRO A 131 13.66 16.85 -11.22
CA PRO A 131 14.06 15.58 -11.86
C PRO A 131 13.79 15.59 -13.38
N ALA A 132 14.48 14.70 -14.11
CA ALA A 132 14.33 14.63 -15.56
C ALA A 132 13.09 13.83 -15.98
N TYR A 133 12.59 12.94 -15.15
CA TYR A 133 11.37 12.19 -15.41
C TYR A 133 10.39 12.52 -14.29
N SER A 134 9.21 12.98 -14.66
CA SER A 134 8.17 13.32 -13.68
C SER A 134 6.78 13.13 -14.26
N GLU A 135 5.85 12.69 -13.44
CA GLU A 135 4.42 12.70 -13.73
C GLU A 135 3.67 13.28 -12.52
N ASP A 136 2.80 14.26 -12.78
CA ASP A 136 2.01 14.89 -11.73
C ASP A 136 1.01 13.89 -11.13
N GLU A 137 0.42 13.05 -11.98
CA GLU A 137 -0.63 12.11 -11.60
C GLU A 137 -0.61 10.86 -12.47
N VAL A 138 -0.64 9.67 -11.85
CA VAL A 138 -0.72 8.38 -12.52
C VAL A 138 -1.95 7.61 -12.04
N GLU A 139 -2.87 7.29 -12.94
CA GLU A 139 -4.05 6.47 -12.60
C GLU A 139 -3.66 5.01 -12.36
N LEU A 140 -4.11 4.45 -11.23
CA LEU A 140 -3.87 3.05 -10.88
C LEU A 140 -4.94 2.15 -11.52
N ASP A 141 -4.50 1.03 -12.09
CA ASP A 141 -5.37 -0.06 -12.49
C ASP A 141 -5.74 -0.87 -11.23
N LEU A 142 -7.02 -0.80 -10.85
CA LEU A 142 -7.56 -1.42 -9.63
C LEU A 142 -8.60 -2.52 -9.95
N ASP A 143 -8.60 -3.04 -11.18
CA ASP A 143 -9.58 -4.05 -11.62
C ASP A 143 -9.50 -5.35 -10.80
N GLU A 144 -8.30 -5.73 -10.34
CA GLU A 144 -8.06 -6.90 -9.46
C GLU A 144 -8.28 -6.60 -7.97
N GLY A 145 -8.71 -5.38 -7.65
CA GLY A 145 -9.03 -4.93 -6.30
C GLY A 145 -8.08 -3.87 -5.77
N ARG A 146 -8.62 -3.06 -4.84
CA ARG A 146 -7.93 -1.92 -4.22
C ARG A 146 -7.50 -2.17 -2.78
N VAL A 147 -7.78 -3.36 -2.24
CA VAL A 147 -7.48 -3.72 -0.85
C VAL A 147 -6.16 -4.47 -0.82
N MET A 148 -5.21 -3.95 -0.05
CA MET A 148 -3.93 -4.59 0.24
C MET A 148 -4.03 -5.24 1.62
N TRP A 149 -3.87 -6.55 1.68
CA TRP A 149 -3.90 -7.31 2.93
C TRP A 149 -2.53 -7.27 3.63
N PRO A 150 -2.49 -7.52 4.94
CA PRO A 150 -1.23 -7.77 5.63
C PRO A 150 -0.44 -8.90 4.96
N GLY A 151 0.84 -8.67 4.73
CA GLY A 151 1.74 -9.61 4.05
C GLY A 151 1.63 -9.61 2.52
N ASP A 152 0.68 -8.88 1.93
CA ASP A 152 0.70 -8.62 0.48
C ASP A 152 1.94 -7.81 0.14
N ARG A 153 2.58 -8.20 -0.97
CA ARG A 153 3.78 -7.52 -1.42
C ARG A 153 3.41 -6.41 -2.38
N ALA A 154 3.94 -5.22 -2.14
CA ALA A 154 3.97 -4.15 -3.11
C ALA A 154 5.40 -3.97 -3.62
N ARG A 155 5.55 -3.88 -4.94
CA ARG A 155 6.85 -3.75 -5.59
C ARG A 155 6.76 -2.75 -6.73
N LEU A 156 7.75 -1.88 -6.83
CA LEU A 156 7.90 -0.95 -7.94
C LEU A 156 9.06 -1.41 -8.82
N LEU A 157 8.78 -1.67 -10.09
CA LEU A 157 9.78 -2.00 -11.09
C LEU A 157 10.08 -0.74 -11.88
N LEU A 158 11.35 -0.32 -11.92
CA LEU A 158 11.82 0.78 -12.77
C LEU A 158 12.73 0.20 -13.83
N SER A 159 12.46 0.48 -15.10
CA SER A 159 13.31 -0.01 -16.18
C SER A 159 13.47 1.01 -17.30
N PHE A 160 14.64 0.97 -17.93
CA PHE A 160 14.96 1.75 -19.11
C PHE A 160 15.86 0.93 -20.03
N SER A 161 15.83 1.24 -21.33
CA SER A 161 16.63 0.53 -22.33
C SER A 161 17.65 1.47 -22.96
N VAL A 162 18.93 1.14 -22.84
CA VAL A 162 20.03 1.91 -23.40
C VAL A 162 20.50 1.24 -24.68
N ASP A 163 20.53 1.97 -25.78
CA ASP A 163 20.85 1.47 -27.12
C ASP A 163 22.26 1.86 -27.57
N ARG A 164 23.12 2.23 -26.61
CA ARG A 164 24.50 2.67 -26.84
C ARG A 164 25.37 2.37 -25.63
N ILE A 165 26.68 2.57 -25.80
CA ILE A 165 27.60 2.57 -24.67
C ILE A 165 27.41 3.88 -23.90
N ALA A 166 26.93 3.80 -22.66
CA ALA A 166 26.70 4.95 -21.81
C ALA A 166 26.92 4.62 -20.34
N SER A 167 27.35 5.62 -19.56
CA SER A 167 27.33 5.57 -18.11
C SER A 167 26.05 6.22 -17.62
N TRP A 168 25.38 5.58 -16.67
CA TRP A 168 24.16 6.09 -16.06
C TRP A 168 24.29 6.14 -14.54
N THR A 169 23.59 7.08 -13.91
CA THR A 169 23.50 7.25 -12.47
C THR A 169 22.06 7.54 -12.07
N LEU A 170 21.48 6.68 -11.24
CA LEU A 170 20.19 6.88 -10.59
C LEU A 170 20.42 7.53 -9.23
N HIS A 171 19.87 8.72 -9.01
CA HIS A 171 19.86 9.38 -7.70
C HIS A 171 18.59 8.93 -6.96
N LEU A 172 18.78 8.43 -5.76
CA LEU A 172 17.74 7.74 -5.00
C LEU A 172 17.23 8.64 -3.87
N TYR A 173 18.14 9.05 -2.99
CA TYR A 173 17.82 9.63 -1.70
C TYR A 173 17.10 10.98 -1.84
N GLY A 174 15.77 10.98 -1.72
CA GLY A 174 14.93 12.18 -1.78
C GLY A 174 14.77 12.81 -3.17
N ASP A 175 15.58 12.40 -4.15
CA ASP A 175 15.50 12.87 -5.54
C ASP A 175 14.63 11.98 -6.44
N SER A 176 14.37 10.73 -6.02
CA SER A 176 13.42 9.83 -6.68
C SER A 176 12.35 9.38 -5.69
N THR A 177 11.11 9.79 -5.93
CA THR A 177 9.97 9.61 -5.03
C THR A 177 8.67 9.40 -5.80
N PHE A 178 7.64 8.96 -5.10
CA PHE A 178 6.25 9.15 -5.53
C PHE A 178 5.37 9.33 -4.29
N GLU A 179 4.23 9.98 -4.46
CA GLU A 179 3.24 10.15 -3.41
C GLU A 179 2.07 9.20 -3.62
N MET A 180 1.58 8.65 -2.51
CA MET A 180 0.44 7.77 -2.46
C MET A 180 -0.40 8.05 -1.22
N ASP A 181 -1.47 8.82 -1.41
CA ASP A 181 -2.39 9.20 -0.33
C ASP A 181 -3.35 8.05 0.01
N VAL A 182 -3.00 7.29 1.04
CA VAL A 182 -3.81 6.15 1.49
C VAL A 182 -4.98 6.67 2.32
N ALA A 183 -6.16 6.74 1.70
CA ALA A 183 -7.35 7.30 2.35
C ALA A 183 -7.81 6.54 3.62
N TRP A 184 -7.44 5.27 3.76
CA TRP A 184 -7.82 4.44 4.90
C TRP A 184 -6.85 3.28 5.12
N SER A 185 -6.47 3.05 6.38
CA SER A 185 -5.71 1.89 6.85
C SER A 185 -6.26 1.44 8.21
N ALA A 186 -6.15 0.15 8.53
CA ALA A 186 -6.44 -0.37 9.86
C ALA A 186 -5.65 -1.65 10.15
N ASP A 187 -5.27 -1.82 11.41
CA ASP A 187 -4.77 -3.09 11.95
C ASP A 187 -5.94 -4.10 12.06
N PRO A 188 -5.94 -5.17 11.22
CA PRO A 188 -7.01 -6.15 11.26
C PRO A 188 -6.99 -6.98 12.54
N ASP A 189 -5.83 -7.26 13.15
CA ASP A 189 -5.74 -8.04 14.38
C ASP A 189 -6.30 -7.27 15.58
N ALA A 190 -6.14 -5.94 15.59
CA ALA A 190 -6.76 -5.08 16.59
C ALA A 190 -8.27 -4.90 16.38
N ALA A 191 -8.74 -5.00 15.13
CA ALA A 191 -10.15 -4.84 14.76
C ALA A 191 -10.96 -6.14 14.87
N ASP A 192 -10.30 -7.30 14.78
CA ASP A 192 -10.89 -8.63 14.87
C ASP A 192 -11.19 -9.02 16.32
N VAL A 193 -12.26 -8.43 16.85
CA VAL A 193 -12.79 -8.72 18.18
C VAL A 193 -13.97 -9.67 18.04
N ASP A 194 -13.75 -10.96 18.26
CA ASP A 194 -14.81 -11.98 18.29
C ASP A 194 -15.76 -11.73 19.48
N GLU A 195 -17.01 -11.35 19.17
CA GLU A 195 -18.06 -11.25 20.17
C GLU A 195 -18.62 -12.65 20.44
N PRO A 196 -18.61 -13.17 21.69
CA PRO A 196 -18.90 -14.57 22.00
C PRO A 196 -20.35 -14.95 21.69
N SER A 197 -20.62 -15.31 20.43
CA SER A 197 -21.94 -15.49 19.88
C SER A 197 -21.96 -16.64 18.86
N SER A 198 -23.12 -17.26 18.66
CA SER A 198 -23.27 -18.31 17.65
C SER A 198 -24.71 -18.43 17.20
N ARG A 199 -24.95 -19.09 16.06
CA ARG A 199 -26.32 -19.37 15.59
C ARG A 199 -27.16 -20.14 16.61
N SER A 200 -26.53 -21.02 17.38
CA SER A 200 -27.19 -21.81 18.44
C SER A 200 -27.38 -21.06 19.75
N SER A 201 -26.65 -19.95 19.94
CA SER A 201 -26.66 -19.14 21.15
C SER A 201 -26.31 -17.69 20.81
N PRO A 202 -27.25 -16.93 20.22
CA PRO A 202 -27.01 -15.54 19.85
C PRO A 202 -26.87 -14.66 21.10
N ALA A 203 -26.03 -13.64 21.03
CA ALA A 203 -25.87 -12.64 22.09
C ALA A 203 -27.11 -11.73 22.16
N ALA A 204 -27.57 -11.42 23.38
CA ALA A 204 -28.70 -10.52 23.58
C ALA A 204 -28.23 -9.07 23.61
N VAL A 205 -28.78 -8.22 22.75
CA VAL A 205 -28.34 -6.82 22.57
C VAL A 205 -29.54 -5.88 22.56
N GLU A 206 -29.29 -4.60 22.84
CA GLU A 206 -30.31 -3.55 22.77
C GLU A 206 -30.52 -3.12 21.31
N PHE A 207 -31.73 -2.67 20.98
CA PHE A 207 -32.01 -2.13 19.65
C PHE A 207 -31.22 -0.82 19.46
N GLU A 208 -30.47 -0.70 18.36
CA GLU A 208 -29.59 0.44 18.03
C GLU A 208 -28.28 0.53 18.85
N SER A 209 -27.85 -0.54 19.53
CA SER A 209 -26.48 -0.58 20.07
C SER A 209 -25.43 -0.57 18.95
N ALA A 210 -24.39 0.24 19.13
CA ALA A 210 -23.16 0.08 18.36
C ALA A 210 -22.45 -1.20 18.83
N HIS A 211 -21.90 -1.94 17.89
CA HIS A 211 -21.10 -3.15 18.12
C HIS A 211 -19.66 -2.83 17.72
N ASP A 212 -18.72 -3.18 18.57
CA ASP A 212 -17.30 -2.88 18.41
C ASP A 212 -16.59 -4.17 17.98
N GLY A 213 -16.22 -4.25 16.70
CA GLY A 213 -15.55 -5.40 16.12
C GLY A 213 -15.84 -5.49 14.63
N ALA A 214 -14.81 -5.39 13.80
CA ALA A 214 -14.91 -5.74 12.40
C ALA A 214 -14.47 -7.20 12.28
N LEU A 215 -15.40 -8.11 12.01
CA LEU A 215 -15.03 -9.50 11.75
C LEU A 215 -14.16 -9.55 10.50
N VAL A 216 -12.90 -9.95 10.68
CA VAL A 216 -11.97 -10.11 9.57
C VAL A 216 -11.98 -11.58 9.16
N GLY A 217 -12.47 -11.89 7.95
CA GLY A 217 -12.51 -13.26 7.42
C GLY A 217 -13.89 -13.91 7.41
N GLY A 218 -13.96 -15.20 7.77
CA GLY A 218 -15.14 -16.06 7.58
C GLY A 218 -16.08 -16.18 8.78
N GLU A 219 -15.82 -15.43 9.85
CA GLU A 219 -16.56 -15.54 11.11
C GLU A 219 -17.91 -14.79 11.04
N SER A 220 -18.80 -15.03 12.01
CA SER A 220 -20.15 -14.47 11.98
C SER A 220 -20.73 -14.27 13.37
N ASP A 221 -20.92 -13.01 13.73
CA ASP A 221 -21.60 -12.65 14.97
C ASP A 221 -23.10 -12.82 14.84
N CYS A 222 -23.71 -13.42 15.86
CA CYS A 222 -25.13 -13.71 15.91
C CYS A 222 -25.79 -12.93 17.06
N PHE A 223 -26.61 -11.94 16.72
CA PHE A 223 -27.31 -11.09 17.69
C PHE A 223 -28.80 -11.38 17.77
N SER A 224 -29.37 -11.14 18.94
CA SER A 224 -30.81 -11.15 19.19
C SER A 224 -31.20 -9.91 19.98
N PHE A 225 -32.27 -9.23 19.56
CA PHE A 225 -32.79 -8.05 20.23
C PHE A 225 -34.31 -8.07 20.24
N ASN A 226 -34.91 -7.40 21.22
CA ASN A 226 -36.36 -7.26 21.32
C ASN A 226 -36.79 -5.95 20.65
N ILE A 227 -37.64 -6.04 19.62
CA ILE A 227 -38.27 -4.86 19.05
C ILE A 227 -39.48 -4.50 19.93
N GLU A 228 -39.40 -3.42 20.68
CA GLU A 228 -40.58 -2.83 21.26
C GLU A 228 -41.51 -2.36 20.14
N LYS A 229 -42.65 -3.04 19.97
CA LYS A 229 -43.69 -2.60 19.05
C LYS A 229 -44.16 -1.22 19.51
N LYS A 230 -43.68 -0.15 18.88
CA LYS A 230 -44.37 1.14 18.92
C LYS A 230 -45.79 0.88 18.44
N LYS A 231 -46.74 1.01 19.37
CA LYS A 231 -48.15 0.71 19.16
C LYS A 231 -48.58 1.35 17.84
N PRO A 232 -48.92 0.58 16.80
CA PRO A 232 -49.50 1.19 15.61
C PRO A 232 -50.78 1.88 16.08
N TRP A 233 -50.99 3.10 15.61
CA TRP A 233 -52.27 3.78 15.80
C TRP A 233 -53.34 2.92 15.11
N GLY A 234 -53.99 2.06 15.90
CA GLY A 234 -55.07 1.16 15.49
C GLY A 234 -54.63 -0.15 14.81
N ALA A 235 -54.38 -1.22 15.57
CA ALA A 235 -54.65 -2.60 15.13
C ALA A 235 -54.61 -3.62 16.31
N HIS A 236 -55.50 -4.61 16.23
CA HIS A 236 -55.81 -5.65 17.23
C HIS A 236 -54.68 -6.66 17.52
N PRO A 237 -54.69 -7.36 18.68
CA PRO A 237 -53.61 -8.23 19.12
C PRO A 237 -53.67 -9.60 18.40
N GLY A 238 -52.57 -10.04 17.80
CA GLY A 238 -52.51 -11.42 17.28
C GLY A 238 -51.35 -11.86 16.39
N THR A 239 -50.40 -11.02 15.96
CA THR A 239 -49.35 -11.46 15.02
C THR A 239 -47.93 -11.18 15.53
N SER A 240 -47.18 -12.26 15.75
CA SER A 240 -45.71 -12.26 15.80
C SER A 240 -45.18 -12.42 14.37
N PHE A 241 -44.19 -11.61 14.00
CA PHE A 241 -43.41 -11.79 12.78
C PHE A 241 -41.96 -12.05 13.23
N PRO A 242 -41.35 -13.18 12.86
CA PRO A 242 -39.90 -13.34 13.02
C PRO A 242 -39.22 -12.61 11.86
N SER A 243 -38.45 -11.57 12.17
CA SER A 243 -37.50 -10.97 11.22
C SER A 243 -36.10 -11.48 11.55
N ASN A 244 -35.65 -12.51 10.83
CA ASN A 244 -34.24 -12.85 10.79
C ASN A 244 -33.55 -11.82 9.90
N PHE A 245 -32.81 -10.88 10.48
CA PHE A 245 -31.87 -10.07 9.75
C PHE A 245 -30.53 -10.81 9.74
N ASN A 246 -30.12 -11.23 8.55
CA ASN A 246 -28.87 -11.92 8.30
C ASN A 246 -27.91 -10.87 7.75
N ASN A 247 -27.00 -10.35 8.57
CA ASN A 247 -25.87 -9.55 8.08
C ASN A 247 -24.74 -10.51 7.72
N SER A 248 -24.92 -11.21 6.59
CA SER A 248 -23.83 -11.89 5.93
C SER A 248 -23.18 -10.86 5.00
N PRO A 249 -21.84 -10.70 4.98
CA PRO A 249 -21.21 -10.16 3.79
C PRO A 249 -21.64 -11.08 2.63
N ARG A 250 -22.31 -10.52 1.63
CA ARG A 250 -22.59 -11.27 0.41
C ARG A 250 -21.25 -11.56 -0.23
N ASN A 251 -20.98 -12.83 -0.46
CA ASN A 251 -20.00 -13.30 -1.43
C ASN A 251 -20.13 -12.45 -2.72
N PRO A 252 -19.06 -11.77 -3.18
CA PRO A 252 -19.11 -10.98 -4.41
C PRO A 252 -19.24 -11.86 -5.67
N ASN A 253 -19.05 -13.19 -5.58
CA ASN A 253 -19.10 -14.09 -6.75
C ASN A 253 -20.46 -14.76 -6.98
N SER A 254 -21.58 -14.02 -6.85
CA SER A 254 -22.84 -14.48 -7.43
C SER A 254 -23.65 -13.34 -8.04
N VAL A 255 -23.74 -13.36 -9.37
CA VAL A 255 -24.52 -12.49 -10.29
C VAL A 255 -23.84 -11.13 -10.48
N PHE A 256 -23.04 -10.86 -11.53
CA PHE A 256 -23.17 -11.16 -12.97
C PHE A 256 -21.88 -11.73 -13.57
#